data_AF-A0A561BWH2-F1
#
_entry.id   AF-A0A561BWH2-F1
#
_cell.length_a   1.000
_cell.length_b   1.000
_cell.length_c   1.000
_cell.angle_alpha   90.00
_cell.angle_beta   90.00
_cell.angle_gamma   90.00
#
_symmetry.space_group_name_H-M   'P 1'
#
loop_
_entity.id
_entity.type
_entity.pdbx_description
1 polymer ?
#
loop_
_entity_poly.entity_id
_entity_poly.type
_entity_poly.pdbx_seq_one_letter_code
_entity_poly.pdbx_strand_id
1 'polypeptide(L)'
;MDDPHIETEPSLRGYLELYAAGFVEREEMLSAVAAWPFQQEDHDEGRIEPSHQDNTLSVVSGARLLGQLTREDVEEIQRRMSGPLF
;
A
#
# COMPACT_ATOMS: atom_id res chain seq x y z
N MET A 1 23.75 -24.71 -7.81
CA MET A 1 23.46 -23.72 -6.76
C MET A 1 22.42 -22.84 -7.39
N ASP A 2 21.16 -23.08 -7.07
CA ASP A 2 20.01 -22.44 -7.72
C ASP A 2 19.93 -20.97 -7.31
N ASP A 3 19.75 -20.11 -8.31
CA ASP A 3 19.51 -18.68 -8.23
C ASP A 3 18.42 -18.35 -7.20
N PRO A 4 18.67 -17.43 -6.24
CA PRO A 4 17.57 -16.88 -5.47
C PRO A 4 16.74 -16.02 -6.42
N HIS A 5 15.56 -16.52 -6.80
CA HIS A 5 14.48 -15.68 -7.29
C HIS A 5 14.15 -14.69 -6.16
N ILE A 6 14.89 -13.57 -6.09
CA ILE A 6 14.42 -12.39 -5.38
C ILE A 6 13.31 -11.84 -6.27
N GLU A 7 12.11 -12.42 -6.12
CA GLU A 7 10.89 -11.73 -6.51
C GLU A 7 10.89 -10.45 -5.68
N THR A 8 11.38 -9.35 -6.25
CA THR A 8 11.24 -8.04 -5.65
C THR A 8 9.76 -7.70 -5.74
N GLU A 9 8.98 -8.15 -4.75
CA GLU A 9 7.59 -7.75 -4.62
C GLU A 9 7.53 -6.22 -4.64
N PRO A 10 6.64 -5.62 -5.44
CA PRO A 10 6.55 -4.18 -5.52
C PRO A 10 6.17 -3.61 -4.15
N SER A 11 6.93 -2.63 -3.68
CA SER A 11 6.71 -1.95 -2.40
C SER A 11 5.63 -0.87 -2.57
N LEU A 12 4.50 -1.03 -1.87
CA LEU A 12 3.44 -0.01 -1.84
C LEU A 12 3.96 1.31 -1.30
N ARG A 13 4.85 1.28 -0.30
CA ARG A 13 5.49 2.48 0.25
C ARG A 13 6.25 3.24 -0.84
N GLY A 14 7.10 2.55 -1.59
CA GLY A 14 7.86 3.16 -2.70
C GLY A 14 6.94 3.70 -3.79
N TYR A 15 5.84 3.00 -4.08
CA TYR A 15 4.85 3.49 -5.05
C TYR A 15 4.16 4.79 -4.59
N LEU A 16 3.77 4.88 -3.31
CA LEU A 16 3.16 6.08 -2.74
C LEU A 16 4.14 7.26 -2.67
N GLU A 17 5.44 7.00 -2.50
CA GLU A 17 6.48 8.03 -2.60
C GLU A 17 6.58 8.59 -4.02
N LEU A 18 6.49 7.74 -5.05
CA LEU A 18 6.48 8.19 -6.46
C LEU A 18 5.24 9.03 -6.76
N TYR A 19 4.08 8.66 -6.24
CA TYR A 19 2.87 9.48 -6.32
C TYR A 19 3.06 10.84 -5.63
N ALA A 20 3.57 10.86 -4.39
CA ALA A 20 3.80 12.09 -3.66
C ALA A 20 4.81 13.02 -4.35
N ALA A 21 5.77 12.45 -5.09
CA ALA A 21 6.73 13.19 -5.91
C ALA A 21 6.15 13.64 -7.28
N GLY A 22 4.90 13.29 -7.59
CA GLY A 22 4.19 13.72 -8.80
C GLY A 22 4.50 12.89 -10.06
N PHE A 23 5.13 11.73 -9.92
CA PHE A 23 5.43 10.83 -11.06
C PHE A 23 4.25 9.94 -11.46
N VAL A 24 3.27 9.79 -10.57
CA VAL A 24 2.07 8.97 -10.78
C VAL A 24 0.85 9.87 -10.70
N GLU A 25 -0.07 9.75 -11.66
CA GLU A 25 -1.32 10.50 -11.61
C GLU A 25 -2.27 9.94 -10.56
N ARG A 26 -3.13 10.79 -10.01
CA ARG A 26 -4.07 10.42 -8.95
C ARG A 26 -4.94 9.21 -9.32
N GLU A 27 -5.52 9.19 -10.51
CA GLU A 27 -6.42 8.11 -10.93
C GLU A 27 -5.69 6.76 -11.11
N GLU A 28 -4.44 6.82 -11.59
CA GLU A 28 -3.56 5.65 -11.68
C GLU A 28 -3.25 5.13 -10.27
N MET A 29 -2.86 6.02 -9.35
CA MET A 29 -2.58 5.68 -7.96
C MET A 29 -3.79 5.03 -7.29
N LEU A 30 -4.98 5.62 -7.43
CA LEU A 30 -6.21 5.07 -6.82
C LEU A 30 -6.52 3.66 -7.33
N SER A 31 -6.35 3.43 -8.63
CA SER A 31 -6.62 2.13 -9.26
C SER A 31 -5.58 1.08 -8.88
N ALA A 32 -4.29 1.46 -8.92
CA ALA A 32 -3.20 0.56 -8.56
C ALA A 32 -3.27 0.16 -7.09
N VAL A 33 -3.42 1.12 -6.17
CA VAL A 33 -3.48 0.84 -4.73
C VAL A 33 -4.72 0.03 -4.37
N ALA A 34 -5.88 0.29 -4.99
CA ALA A 34 -7.08 -0.51 -4.74
C ALA A 34 -6.95 -1.98 -5.21
N ALA A 35 -6.14 -2.23 -6.25
CA ALA A 35 -5.86 -3.58 -6.75
C ALA A 35 -4.57 -4.18 -6.15
N TRP A 36 -3.93 -3.50 -5.20
CA TRP A 36 -2.65 -3.94 -4.66
C TRP A 36 -2.80 -5.27 -3.92
N PRO A 37 -1.85 -6.21 -4.06
CA PRO A 37 -1.88 -7.48 -3.34
C PRO A 37 -1.53 -7.26 -1.87
N PHE A 38 -2.48 -6.74 -1.08
CA PHE A 38 -2.28 -6.45 0.33
C PHE A 38 -2.01 -7.73 1.12
N GLN A 39 -0.96 -7.68 1.94
CA GLN A 39 -0.63 -8.71 2.91
C GLN A 39 -1.45 -8.48 4.19
N GLN A 40 -1.85 -9.56 4.86
CA GLN A 40 -2.41 -9.46 6.20
C GLN A 40 -1.33 -8.97 7.17
N GLU A 41 -1.68 -8.01 8.02
CA GLU A 41 -0.79 -7.52 9.05
C GLU A 41 -0.55 -8.62 10.09
N ASP A 42 0.73 -9.00 10.24
CA ASP A 42 1.17 -9.96 11.26
C ASP A 42 1.17 -9.22 12.61
N HIS A 43 0.04 -9.23 13.31
CA HIS A 43 -0.07 -8.76 14.70
C HIS A 43 0.40 -9.84 15.69
N ASP A 44 1.60 -10.39 15.48
CA ASP A 44 2.13 -11.38 16.40
C ASP A 44 2.61 -10.68 17.68
N GLU A 45 1.84 -10.77 18.77
CA GLU A 45 2.09 -10.09 20.06
C GLU A 45 3.46 -10.43 20.69
N GLY A 46 4.17 -11.44 20.17
CA GLY A 46 5.51 -11.83 20.60
C GLY A 46 6.67 -11.28 19.77
N ARG A 47 6.44 -10.58 18.65
CA ARG A 47 7.52 -9.98 17.85
C ARG A 47 7.94 -8.63 18.41
N ILE A 48 9.22 -8.53 18.78
CA ILE A 48 9.86 -7.28 19.23
C ILE A 48 10.19 -6.38 18.03
N GLU A 49 10.34 -6.96 16.84
CA GLU A 49 10.65 -6.22 15.61
C GLU A 49 9.37 -6.02 14.77
N PRO A 50 9.10 -4.79 14.28
CA PRO A 50 8.01 -4.55 13.36
C PRO A 50 8.21 -5.43 12.13
N SER A 51 7.17 -6.13 11.69
CA SER A 51 7.20 -6.79 10.40
C SER A 51 7.48 -5.71 9.35
N HIS A 52 8.49 -5.90 8.51
CA HIS A 52 8.83 -5.00 7.39
C HIS A 52 7.77 -5.11 6.27
N GLN A 53 6.48 -5.17 6.62
CA GLN A 53 5.41 -5.36 5.67
C GLN A 53 5.10 -4.04 4.97
N ASP A 54 5.73 -3.88 3.80
CA ASP A 54 5.54 -2.72 2.96
C ASP A 54 4.23 -2.76 2.16
N ASN A 55 3.48 -3.86 2.17
CA ASN A 55 2.24 -4.06 1.39
C ASN A 55 1.00 -4.24 2.28
N THR A 56 0.82 -3.40 3.30
CA THR A 56 -0.32 -3.48 4.24
C THR A 56 -1.22 -2.25 4.17
N LEU A 57 -2.46 -2.38 4.66
CA LEU A 57 -3.38 -1.23 4.77
C LEU A 57 -2.87 -0.17 5.76
N SER A 58 -2.07 -0.57 6.75
CA SER A 58 -1.32 0.36 7.60
C SER A 58 -0.39 1.28 6.81
N VAL A 59 0.20 0.85 5.69
CA VAL A 59 1.02 1.72 4.84
C VAL A 59 0.19 2.82 4.18
N VAL A 60 -1.03 2.51 3.72
CA VAL A 60 -1.98 3.53 3.19
C VAL A 60 -2.34 4.55 4.27
N SER A 61 -2.61 4.07 5.49
CA SER A 61 -2.91 4.94 6.64
C SER A 61 -1.70 5.80 7.03
N GLY A 62 -0.49 5.24 6.99
CA GLY A 62 0.77 5.95 7.21
C GLY A 62 1.02 7.03 6.16
N ALA A 63 0.79 6.73 4.88
CA ALA A 63 0.94 7.71 3.79
C ALA A 63 -0.01 8.91 3.95
N ARG A 64 -1.22 8.70 4.48
CA ARG A 64 -2.11 9.80 4.87
C ARG A 64 -1.51 10.66 5.99
N LEU A 65 -0.97 10.04 7.04
CA LEU A 65 -0.35 10.77 8.16
C LEU A 65 0.87 11.58 7.71
N LEU A 66 1.59 11.10 6.69
CA LEU A 66 2.72 11.80 6.08
C LEU A 66 2.30 12.87 5.05
N GLY A 67 1.01 13.04 4.79
CA GLY A 67 0.48 14.00 3.82
C GLY A 67 0.69 13.58 2.35
N GLN A 68 1.12 12.35 2.11
CA GLN A 68 1.28 11.78 0.76
C GLN A 68 -0.08 11.44 0.13
N LEU A 69 -1.05 11.05 0.96
CA LEU A 69 -2.43 10.82 0.56
C LEU A 69 -3.37 11.81 1.25
N THR A 70 -4.36 12.28 0.51
CA THR A 70 -5.46 13.04 1.12
C THR A 70 -6.47 12.09 1.79
N ARG A 71 -7.37 12.66 2.59
CA ARG A 71 -8.50 11.89 3.14
C ARG A 71 -9.37 11.32 2.02
N GLU A 72 -9.65 12.11 0.99
CA GLU A 72 -10.48 11.72 -0.14
C GLU A 72 -9.86 10.56 -0.92
N ASP A 73 -8.53 10.53 -1.04
CA ASP A 73 -7.82 9.41 -1.69
C ASP A 73 -8.01 8.10 -0.93
N VAL A 74 -7.88 8.13 0.39
CA VAL A 74 -8.07 6.96 1.24
C VAL A 74 -9.51 6.45 1.18
N GLU A 75 -10.49 7.36 1.24
CA GLU A 75 -11.91 7.01 1.14
C GLU A 75 -12.24 6.37 -0.22
N GLU A 76 -11.65 6.88 -1.30
CA GLU A 76 -11.85 6.34 -2.66
C GLU A 76 -11.14 4.99 -2.86
N ILE A 77 -9.93 4.80 -2.33
CA ILE A 77 -9.25 3.49 -2.30
C ILE A 77 -10.14 2.46 -1.59
N GLN A 78 -10.63 2.79 -0.39
CA GLN A 78 -11.49 1.90 0.39
C GLN A 78 -12.79 1.56 -0.34
N ARG A 79 -13.41 2.55 -1.01
CA ARG A 79 -14.59 2.33 -1.84
C ARG A 79 -14.30 1.34 -2.97
N ARG A 80 -13.19 1.50 -3.68
CA ARG A 80 -12.80 0.60 -4.79
C ARG A 80 -12.51 -0.82 -4.32
N MET A 81 -11.83 -0.96 -3.19
CA MET A 81 -11.55 -2.27 -2.57
C MET A 81 -12.83 -3.00 -2.12
N SER A 82 -13.81 -2.27 -1.57
CA SER A 82 -15.07 -2.85 -1.10
C SER A 82 -15.99 -3.30 -2.25
N GLY A 83 -15.65 -2.94 -3.49
CA GLY A 83 -16.47 -3.16 -4.66
C GLY A 83 -17.79 -2.35 -4.64
N PRO A 84 -18.53 -2.33 -5.75
CA PRO A 84 -19.88 -1.78 -5.74
C PRO A 84 -20.78 -2.63 -4.82
N LEU A 85 -21.31 -2.00 -3.77
CA LEU A 85 -22.42 -2.54 -2.99
C LEU A 85 -23.63 -2.64 -3.93
N PHE A 86 -23.86 -3.82 -4.51
CA PHE A 86 -25.07 -4.16 -5.26
C PHE A 86 -26.03 -4.98 -4.40
#